data_AF-A0AAV4DVV3-F1
#
_entry.id   AF-A0AAV4DVV3-F1
#
_cell.length_a   1.000
_cell.length_b   1.000
_cell.length_c   1.000
_cell.angle_alpha   90.00
_cell.angle_beta   90.00
_cell.angle_gamma   90.00
#
_symmetry.space_group_name_H-M   'P 1'
#
loop_
_entity.id
_entity.type
_entity.pdbx_description
1 polymer ?
#
loop_
_entity_poly.entity_id
_entity_poly.type
_entity_poly.pdbx_seq_one_letter_code
_entity_poly.pdbx_strand_id
1 'polypeptide(L)'
;MEIFQECDEDGKKYLRKDDIKVAVMMLFGHKISKDEVLQMLSDHGSYQECGEKGLNLAQFRAAMKPKFDAVDEDEQIRHTFLAFDRTCRGFLTMDDVKAVFRQVCPHFAEHRVELAFKELDRDGDGRVSYKDFDFLMKFNYTD
;
A
#
# COMPACT_ATOMS: atom_id res chain seq x y z
N MET A 1 4.74 17.63 9.03
CA MET A 1 3.49 17.44 8.29
C MET A 1 2.90 18.82 8.10
N GLU A 2 3.25 19.43 6.97
CA GLU A 2 2.74 20.73 6.50
C GLU A 2 1.22 20.66 6.27
N ILE A 3 0.76 19.56 5.64
CA ILE A 3 -0.67 19.30 5.36
C ILE A 3 -1.56 19.34 6.62
N PHE A 4 -1.07 18.92 7.79
CA PHE A 4 -1.86 19.03 9.02
C PHE A 4 -2.16 20.51 9.35
N GLN A 5 -1.17 21.38 9.19
CA GLN A 5 -1.33 22.82 9.46
C GLN A 5 -2.18 23.48 8.38
N GLU A 6 -2.04 23.06 7.12
CA GLU A 6 -2.90 23.53 6.02
C GLU A 6 -4.37 23.16 6.24
N CYS A 7 -4.65 21.98 6.80
CA CYS A 7 -6.01 21.54 7.08
C CYS A 7 -6.56 22.07 8.43
N ASP A 8 -5.71 22.60 9.31
CA ASP A 8 -6.08 23.22 10.58
C ASP A 8 -6.23 24.74 10.41
N GLU A 9 -7.14 25.16 9.52
CA GLU A 9 -7.29 26.55 9.05
C GLU A 9 -7.54 27.58 10.17
N ASP A 10 -8.16 27.16 11.27
CA ASP A 10 -8.51 27.98 12.42
C ASP A 10 -7.61 27.75 13.63
N GLY A 11 -6.51 27.00 13.47
CA GLY A 11 -5.48 26.81 14.50
C GLY A 11 -6.00 26.07 15.74
N LYS A 12 -7.01 25.21 15.57
CA LYS A 12 -7.62 24.38 16.62
C LYS A 12 -6.62 23.38 17.20
N LYS A 13 -5.54 23.09 16.48
CA LYS A 13 -4.52 22.05 16.80
C LYS A 13 -5.09 20.63 16.75
N TYR A 14 -6.25 20.45 16.12
CA TYR A 14 -6.85 19.16 15.85
C TYR A 14 -7.66 19.18 14.56
N LEU A 15 -7.66 18.04 13.87
CA LEU A 15 -8.45 17.83 12.67
C LEU A 15 -9.74 17.10 13.03
N ARG A 16 -10.87 17.66 12.59
CA ARG A 16 -12.17 17.01 12.65
C ARG A 16 -12.38 16.12 11.43
N LYS A 17 -13.52 15.45 11.40
CA LYS A 17 -13.89 14.51 10.34
C LYS A 17 -13.70 15.08 8.92
N ASP A 18 -14.11 16.31 8.66
CA ASP A 18 -14.00 16.87 7.32
C ASP A 18 -12.56 17.30 6.99
N ASP A 19 -11.85 17.87 7.96
CA ASP A 19 -10.42 18.20 7.83
C ASP A 19 -9.57 16.94 7.55
N ILE A 20 -9.88 15.82 8.21
CA ILE A 20 -9.20 14.53 7.97
C ILE A 20 -9.43 14.05 6.53
N LYS A 21 -10.63 14.22 5.96
CA LYS A 21 -10.89 13.84 4.56
C LYS A 21 -10.04 14.67 3.60
N VAL A 22 -9.96 15.98 3.84
CA VAL A 22 -9.15 16.90 3.02
C VAL A 22 -7.67 16.51 3.14
N ALA A 23 -7.19 16.29 4.36
CA ALA A 23 -5.81 15.91 4.60
C ALA A 23 -5.45 14.57 3.92
N VAL A 24 -6.31 13.55 3.99
CA VAL A 24 -6.10 12.27 3.29
C VAL A 24 -6.11 12.44 1.78
N MET A 25 -7.03 13.26 1.26
CA MET A 25 -7.10 13.56 -0.17
C MET A 25 -5.83 14.27 -0.66
N MET A 26 -5.26 15.17 0.13
CA MET A 26 -4.00 15.85 -0.18
C MET A 26 -2.78 14.93 -0.08
N LEU A 27 -2.74 14.05 0.94
CA LEU A 27 -1.61 13.13 1.16
C LEU A 27 -1.53 12.01 0.12
N PHE A 28 -2.68 11.44 -0.27
CA PHE A 28 -2.73 10.19 -1.04
C PHE A 28 -3.53 10.30 -2.35
N GLY A 29 -4.06 11.47 -2.69
CA GLY A 29 -4.74 11.72 -3.97
C GLY A 29 -6.08 11.01 -4.16
N HIS A 30 -6.65 10.41 -3.11
CA HIS A 30 -7.92 9.68 -3.20
C HIS A 30 -8.89 10.04 -2.06
N LYS A 31 -10.18 9.83 -2.31
CA LYS A 31 -11.24 10.08 -1.31
C LYS A 31 -11.32 8.91 -0.34
N ILE A 32 -11.20 9.22 0.95
CA ILE A 32 -11.46 8.28 2.03
C ILE A 32 -12.95 8.17 2.35
N SER A 33 -13.41 6.98 2.73
CA SER A 33 -14.81 6.76 3.08
C SER A 33 -15.18 7.38 4.43
N LYS A 34 -16.48 7.66 4.63
CA LYS A 34 -16.97 8.18 5.92
C LYS A 34 -16.68 7.20 7.07
N ASP A 35 -16.89 5.92 6.84
CA ASP A 35 -16.73 4.88 7.86
C ASP A 35 -15.27 4.73 8.27
N GLU A 36 -14.35 4.82 7.32
CA GLU A 36 -12.93 4.75 7.58
C GLU A 36 -12.42 5.96 8.38
N VAL A 37 -12.91 7.17 8.09
CA VAL A 37 -12.60 8.35 8.92
C VAL A 37 -13.16 8.20 10.34
N LEU A 38 -14.37 7.62 10.48
CA LEU A 38 -14.95 7.36 11.79
C LEU A 38 -14.13 6.31 12.56
N GLN A 39 -13.64 5.29 11.88
CA GLN A 39 -12.75 4.29 12.47
C GLN A 39 -11.44 4.94 12.94
N MET A 40 -10.81 5.78 12.13
CA MET A 40 -9.61 6.53 12.52
C MET A 40 -9.83 7.41 13.75
N LEU A 41 -10.97 8.10 13.82
CA LEU A 41 -11.36 8.90 14.99
C LEU A 41 -11.68 8.03 16.21
N SER A 42 -12.20 6.81 16.00
CA SER A 42 -12.44 5.86 17.07
C SER A 42 -11.13 5.38 17.69
N ASP A 43 -10.18 4.98 16.85
CA ASP A 43 -8.95 4.31 17.26
C ASP A 43 -7.88 5.27 17.80
N HIS A 44 -7.82 6.47 17.23
CA HIS A 44 -6.78 7.45 17.56
C HIS A 44 -7.31 8.77 18.13
N GLY A 45 -8.59 9.05 17.98
CA GLY A 45 -9.19 10.35 18.31
C GLY A 45 -9.52 10.53 19.79
N SER A 46 -9.37 11.75 20.27
CA SER A 46 -9.83 12.19 21.60
C SER A 46 -10.95 13.22 21.47
N TYR A 47 -11.82 13.28 22.48
CA TYR A 47 -12.83 14.32 22.58
C TYR A 47 -12.18 15.69 22.78
N GLN A 48 -12.68 16.68 22.06
CA GLN A 48 -12.26 18.06 22.12
C GLN A 48 -13.29 18.87 22.93
N GLU A 49 -12.96 20.12 23.26
CA GLU A 49 -13.85 21.02 24.02
C GLU A 49 -15.20 21.25 23.33
N CYS A 50 -15.24 21.13 22.00
CA CYS A 50 -16.48 21.23 21.22
C CYS A 50 -17.41 20.01 21.35
N GLY A 51 -17.01 18.97 22.10
CA GLY A 51 -17.77 17.72 22.27
C GLY A 51 -17.61 16.73 21.12
N GLU A 52 -16.82 17.04 20.10
CA GLU A 52 -16.54 16.16 18.97
C GLU A 52 -15.16 15.50 19.13
N LYS A 53 -15.00 14.30 18.55
CA LYS A 53 -13.67 13.69 18.45
C LYS A 53 -12.86 14.37 17.35
N GLY A 54 -11.58 14.55 17.61
CA GLY A 54 -10.61 15.07 16.66
C GLY A 54 -9.24 14.41 16.84
N LEU A 55 -8.37 14.57 15.85
CA LEU A 55 -6.98 14.11 15.89
C LEU A 55 -6.05 15.30 16.02
N ASN A 56 -5.27 15.37 17.09
CA ASN A 56 -4.12 16.26 17.15
C ASN A 56 -3.00 15.76 16.22
N LEU A 57 -1.93 16.56 16.05
CA LEU A 57 -0.83 16.22 15.14
C LEU A 57 -0.18 14.85 15.42
N ALA A 58 -0.01 14.48 16.69
CA ALA A 58 0.60 13.21 17.05
C ALA A 58 -0.32 12.03 16.73
N GLN A 59 -1.61 12.15 17.06
CA GLN A 59 -2.64 11.15 16.75
C GLN A 59 -2.84 11.01 15.24
N PHE A 60 -2.86 12.12 14.51
CA PHE A 60 -2.95 12.13 13.05
C PHE A 60 -1.75 11.42 12.41
N ARG A 61 -0.52 11.68 12.88
CA ARG A 61 0.67 10.94 12.43
C ARG A 61 0.56 9.45 12.70
N ALA A 62 0.12 9.07 13.91
CA ALA A 62 -0.08 7.66 14.25
C ALA A 62 -1.12 7.00 13.35
N ALA A 63 -2.24 7.68 13.06
CA ALA A 63 -3.29 7.19 12.19
C ALA A 63 -2.86 7.10 10.72
N MET A 64 -1.96 7.99 10.26
CA MET A 64 -1.47 7.99 8.88
C MET A 64 -0.31 7.02 8.65
N LYS A 65 0.45 6.67 9.69
CA LYS A 65 1.64 5.81 9.53
C LYS A 65 1.33 4.49 8.81
N PRO A 66 0.31 3.69 9.20
CA PRO A 66 0.00 2.44 8.50
C PRO A 66 -0.37 2.65 7.03
N LYS A 67 -1.00 3.79 6.69
CA LYS A 67 -1.36 4.12 5.32
C LYS A 67 -0.15 4.49 4.47
N PHE A 68 0.80 5.20 5.05
CA PHE A 68 2.08 5.50 4.39
C PHE A 68 2.90 4.24 4.17
N ASP A 69 2.98 3.38 5.19
CA ASP A 69 3.71 2.11 5.09
C ASP A 69 3.07 1.22 4.00
N ALA A 70 1.73 1.13 3.94
CA ALA A 70 1.02 0.37 2.90
C ALA A 70 1.23 0.92 1.48
N VAL A 71 1.28 2.26 1.31
CA VAL A 71 1.57 2.87 0.00
C VAL A 71 2.99 2.57 -0.46
N ASP A 72 3.96 2.60 0.46
CA ASP A 72 5.35 2.23 0.15
C ASP A 72 5.46 0.75 -0.22
N GLU A 73 4.77 -0.14 0.50
CA GLU A 73 4.69 -1.57 0.16
C GLU A 73 4.06 -1.81 -1.23
N ASP A 74 2.92 -1.18 -1.52
CA ASP A 74 2.26 -1.27 -2.83
C ASP A 74 3.18 -0.74 -3.96
N GLU A 75 3.88 0.37 -3.72
CA GLU A 75 4.82 0.95 -4.68
C GLU A 75 6.04 0.04 -4.90
N GLN A 76 6.59 -0.57 -3.84
CA GLN A 76 7.68 -1.54 -3.94
C GLN A 76 7.27 -2.79 -4.72
N ILE A 77 6.07 -3.34 -4.47
CA ILE A 77 5.55 -4.49 -5.21
C ILE A 77 5.40 -4.13 -6.69
N ARG A 78 4.86 -2.93 -6.97
CA ARG A 78 4.72 -2.43 -8.34
C ARG A 78 6.05 -2.25 -9.06
N HIS A 79 7.03 -1.63 -8.41
CA HIS A 79 8.36 -1.45 -8.97
C HIS A 79 9.07 -2.78 -9.20
N THR A 80 8.89 -3.73 -8.29
CA THR A 80 9.42 -5.09 -8.46
C THR A 80 8.77 -5.78 -9.65
N PHE A 81 7.44 -5.75 -9.79
CA PHE A 81 6.76 -6.32 -10.94
C PHE A 81 7.23 -5.72 -12.26
N LEU A 82 7.37 -4.39 -12.33
CA LEU A 82 7.88 -3.70 -13.53
C LEU A 82 9.34 -4.05 -13.85
N ALA A 83 10.17 -4.28 -12.84
CA ALA A 83 11.55 -4.74 -13.05
C ALA A 83 11.61 -6.17 -13.63
N PHE A 84 10.60 -7.00 -13.35
CA PHE A 84 10.46 -8.34 -13.91
C PHE A 84 9.85 -8.31 -15.31
N ASP A 85 8.85 -7.46 -15.57
CA ASP A 85 8.21 -7.31 -16.89
C ASP A 85 9.02 -6.40 -17.84
N ARG A 86 10.20 -6.89 -18.24
CA ARG A 86 11.13 -6.16 -19.12
C ARG A 86 10.56 -5.78 -20.48
N THR A 87 9.50 -6.46 -20.89
CA THR A 87 8.82 -6.25 -22.18
C THR A 87 7.56 -5.41 -22.07
N CYS A 88 7.20 -4.97 -20.86
CA CYS A 88 6.02 -4.16 -20.54
C CYS A 88 4.72 -4.74 -21.10
N ARG A 89 4.54 -6.06 -21.01
CA ARG A 89 3.32 -6.76 -21.48
C ARG A 89 2.16 -6.67 -20.49
N GLY A 90 2.44 -6.31 -19.24
CA GLY A 90 1.47 -6.31 -18.14
C GLY A 90 1.30 -7.68 -17.47
N PHE A 91 2.11 -8.67 -17.85
CA PHE A 91 2.14 -10.01 -17.27
C PHE A 91 3.53 -10.63 -17.41
N LEU A 92 3.88 -11.51 -16.48
CA LEU A 92 5.14 -12.27 -16.49
C LEU A 92 4.91 -13.67 -17.04
N THR A 93 5.73 -14.07 -17.99
CA THR A 93 5.82 -15.44 -18.48
C THR A 93 6.89 -16.21 -17.71
N MET A 94 6.87 -17.54 -17.80
CA MET A 94 7.91 -18.39 -17.19
C MET A 94 9.32 -17.97 -17.62
N ASP A 95 9.50 -17.58 -18.89
CA ASP A 95 10.79 -17.15 -19.41
C ASP A 95 11.25 -15.83 -18.79
N ASP A 96 10.35 -14.88 -18.53
CA ASP A 96 10.69 -13.61 -17.85
C ASP A 96 11.18 -13.88 -16.43
N VAL A 97 10.43 -14.72 -15.69
CA VAL A 97 10.79 -15.08 -14.31
C VAL A 97 12.13 -15.82 -14.28
N LYS A 98 12.34 -16.81 -15.17
CA LYS A 98 13.62 -17.52 -15.29
C LYS A 98 14.78 -16.58 -15.65
N ALA A 99 14.57 -15.64 -16.56
CA ALA A 99 15.59 -14.68 -16.96
C ALA A 99 16.02 -13.78 -15.78
N VAL A 100 15.08 -13.30 -14.98
CA VAL A 100 15.36 -12.51 -13.78
C VAL A 100 16.07 -13.35 -12.72
N PHE A 101 15.59 -14.56 -12.44
CA PHE A 101 16.21 -15.45 -11.44
C PHE A 101 17.64 -15.83 -11.81
N ARG A 102 17.95 -16.09 -13.09
CA ARG A 102 19.34 -16.33 -13.54
C ARG A 102 20.24 -15.12 -13.30
N GLN A 103 19.71 -13.90 -13.34
CA GLN A 103 20.48 -12.68 -13.13
C GLN A 103 20.67 -12.33 -11.65
N VAL A 104 19.64 -12.52 -10.82
CA VAL A 104 19.63 -12.09 -9.41
C VAL A 104 20.10 -13.21 -8.48
N CYS A 105 19.71 -14.45 -8.77
CA CYS A 105 20.00 -15.63 -7.96
C CYS A 105 20.48 -16.80 -8.84
N PRO A 106 21.65 -16.71 -9.50
CA PRO A 106 22.12 -17.70 -10.48
C PRO A 106 22.28 -19.13 -9.93
N HIS A 107 22.36 -19.28 -8.61
CA HIS A 107 22.47 -20.58 -7.94
C HIS A 107 21.11 -21.21 -7.59
N PHE A 108 20.00 -20.52 -7.85
CA PHE A 108 18.66 -21.03 -7.57
C PHE A 108 18.28 -22.07 -8.62
N ALA A 109 17.84 -23.25 -8.18
CA ALA A 109 17.55 -24.35 -9.09
C ALA A 109 16.29 -24.06 -9.93
N GLU A 110 16.38 -24.29 -11.25
CA GLU A 110 15.30 -23.94 -12.19
C GLU A 110 13.96 -24.62 -11.85
N HIS A 111 13.99 -25.85 -11.32
CA HIS A 111 12.79 -26.56 -10.87
C HIS A 111 12.04 -25.86 -9.71
N ARG A 112 12.76 -25.12 -8.84
CA ARG A 112 12.13 -24.33 -7.75
C ARG A 112 11.45 -23.09 -8.31
N VAL A 113 12.05 -22.47 -9.33
CA VAL A 113 11.46 -21.33 -10.04
C VAL A 113 10.17 -21.75 -10.75
N GLU A 114 10.16 -22.93 -11.38
CA GLU A 114 8.97 -23.47 -12.02
C GLU A 114 7.84 -23.78 -11.02
N LEU A 115 8.18 -24.26 -9.83
CA LEU A 115 7.20 -24.47 -8.76
C LEU A 115 6.63 -23.15 -8.27
N ALA A 116 7.48 -22.15 -8.00
CA ALA A 116 7.04 -20.83 -7.58
C ALA A 116 6.16 -20.16 -8.64
N PHE A 117 6.49 -20.31 -9.93
CA PHE A 117 5.66 -19.81 -11.01
C PHE A 117 4.28 -20.49 -11.05
N LYS A 118 4.21 -21.81 -10.86
CA LYS A 118 2.93 -22.52 -10.79
C LYS A 118 2.09 -22.15 -9.57
N GLU A 119 2.73 -21.77 -8.47
CA GLU A 119 2.02 -21.23 -7.29
C GLU A 119 1.51 -19.81 -7.54
N LEU A 120 2.20 -19.03 -8.37
CA LEU A 120 1.80 -17.70 -8.79
C LEU A 120 0.68 -17.71 -9.84
N ASP A 121 0.74 -18.59 -10.84
CA ASP A 121 -0.25 -18.74 -11.93
C ASP A 121 -1.54 -19.39 -11.42
N ARG A 122 -2.36 -18.62 -10.69
CA ARG A 122 -3.55 -19.12 -9.99
C ARG A 122 -4.71 -19.46 -10.91
N ASP A 123 -4.83 -18.79 -12.04
CA ASP A 123 -5.86 -19.06 -13.04
C ASP A 123 -5.39 -20.05 -14.12
N GLY A 124 -4.10 -20.40 -14.14
CA GLY A 124 -3.53 -21.44 -14.98
C GLY A 124 -3.43 -21.04 -16.44
N ASP A 125 -3.39 -19.72 -16.73
CA ASP A 125 -3.31 -19.19 -18.09
C ASP A 125 -1.87 -19.19 -18.65
N GLY A 126 -0.91 -19.63 -17.83
CA GLY A 126 0.51 -19.66 -18.15
C GLY A 126 1.20 -18.31 -17.98
N ARG A 127 0.56 -17.36 -17.29
CA ARG A 127 1.02 -15.99 -17.06
C ARG A 127 0.79 -15.61 -15.61
N VAL A 128 1.66 -14.76 -15.08
CA VAL A 128 1.49 -14.16 -13.76
C VAL A 128 1.07 -12.72 -13.98
N SER A 129 -0.18 -12.40 -13.68
CA SER A 129 -0.67 -11.03 -13.74
C SER A 129 -0.16 -10.21 -12.55
N TYR A 130 -0.31 -8.89 -12.62
CA TYR A 130 -0.03 -8.04 -11.46
C TYR A 130 -0.81 -8.47 -10.20
N LYS A 131 -2.05 -8.94 -10.36
CA LYS A 131 -2.89 -9.36 -9.23
C LYS A 131 -2.35 -10.61 -8.55
N ASP A 132 -1.81 -11.54 -9.34
CA ASP A 132 -1.21 -12.77 -8.83
C ASP A 132 0.08 -12.47 -8.07
N PHE A 133 0.89 -11.57 -8.62
CA PHE A 133 2.12 -11.10 -8.01
C PHE A 133 1.87 -10.31 -6.71
N ASP A 134 0.88 -9.41 -6.71
CA ASP A 134 0.46 -8.64 -5.54
C ASP A 134 -0.05 -9.54 -4.42
N PHE A 135 -0.88 -10.53 -4.74
CA PHE A 135 -1.38 -11.50 -3.77
C PHE A 135 -0.23 -12.26 -3.09
N LEU A 136 0.74 -12.73 -3.87
CA LEU A 136 1.86 -13.49 -3.31
C LEU A 136 2.82 -12.63 -2.50
N MET A 137 3.17 -11.43 -2.98
CA MET A 137 4.05 -10.51 -2.26
C MET A 137 3.41 -10.03 -0.96
N LYS A 138 2.10 -9.83 -0.90
CA LYS A 138 1.43 -9.48 0.36
C LYS A 138 1.27 -10.64 1.33
N PHE A 139 1.15 -11.87 0.81
CA PHE A 139 0.94 -13.07 1.64
C PHE A 139 2.25 -13.66 2.21
N ASN A 140 3.36 -13.57 1.48
CA ASN A 140 4.66 -14.15 1.90
C ASN A 140 5.50 -13.27 2.83
N TYR A 141 5.14 -12.00 3.03
CA TYR A 141 5.82 -11.14 4.02
C TYR A 141 5.20 -11.24 5.42
N THR A 142 4.09 -11.97 5.57
CA THR A 142 3.32 -12.09 6.83
C THR A 142 3.56 -13.37 7.63
N ASP A 143 4.58 -14.18 7.32
CA ASP A 143 5.04 -15.31 8.15
C ASP A 143 6.50 -15.14 8.62
#